data_AF-A0A1V4QTY5-F1
#
_entry.id   AF-A0A1V4QTY5-F1
#
_cell.length_a   1.000
_cell.length_b   1.000
_cell.length_c   1.000
_cell.angle_alpha   90.00
_cell.angle_beta   90.00
_cell.angle_gamma   90.00
#
_symmetry.space_group_name_H-M   'P 1'
#
loop_
_entity.id
_entity.type
_entity.pdbx_description
1 polymer ?
#
loop_
_entity_poly.entity_id
_entity_poly.type
_entity_poly.pdbx_seq_one_letter_code
_entity_poly.pdbx_strand_id
1 'polypeptide(L)'
;MLDLAGIPLRSADRSEEMPLILAGGPCAYNPEPLSPFIDAFFVGDGEEAIGEIIEAVKQSRGKNRTRRETLRALAELEGVYVPAFYEASYASDGAFTGIAPIVEGVAPVVQARILQTLSPEHYPEKPIVPLIDVSHDHLSIEIMRGCSRGCRFCSAGMMYRPVRERPVSEITAQAEASLAATGLDGLSLLSLSTSDYSDVATLVDKLNDRFAAQRVAISLPSLRPDAFSVGLAEAVSRVRKSGLTFAPEAGTQRLRDVINKNVTEDDLLGAAKIAYEKGWNLIKLYFMIGLPTETYEDLDGIVDLVGKVARIARGNGGKSLNVSISPFSPKPNTPFQWDPQDTLSSLGDKCRYLSKHISRKSVHLRWRDPEVTGIETLLARGDRRIGRVLYRAWEKGAKFDEWSEHFNFERWTSALDESGIALEDELGPRRIGHALPWEIIQSGIRSDFLLREREKAARAEVTPDCRTGDCSGCGIRDLGFDRKFVKEHSTAENAEDAEKQKIRERSTTSAPSAVKSAAGGGDTSPTESRYGRRQKKRRSAPA
;
A
#
# COMPACT_ATOMS: atom_id res chain seq x y z
N MET A 1 6.88 15.53 -16.15
CA MET A 1 8.20 15.62 -15.49
C MET A 1 9.33 15.66 -16.50
N LEU A 2 9.55 14.58 -17.29
CA LEU A 2 10.63 14.53 -18.29
C LEU A 2 10.62 15.72 -19.28
N ASP A 3 9.47 16.00 -19.88
CA ASP A 3 9.24 17.17 -20.75
C ASP A 3 9.63 18.51 -20.10
N LEU A 4 9.14 18.78 -18.88
CA LEU A 4 9.50 19.97 -18.08
C LEU A 4 10.99 20.07 -17.76
N ALA A 5 11.72 18.96 -17.76
CA ALA A 5 13.15 18.89 -17.54
C ALA A 5 13.98 18.96 -18.84
N GLY A 6 13.34 19.08 -20.01
CA GLY A 6 14.00 19.02 -21.31
C GLY A 6 14.58 17.64 -21.66
N ILE A 7 14.12 16.57 -20.99
CA ILE A 7 14.61 15.21 -21.21
C ILE A 7 13.70 14.51 -22.23
N PRO A 8 14.24 13.94 -23.32
CA PRO A 8 13.47 13.17 -24.29
C PRO A 8 12.59 12.11 -23.62
N LEU A 9 11.31 12.09 -24.01
CA LEU A 9 10.31 11.25 -23.38
C LEU A 9 10.62 9.77 -23.55
N ARG A 10 11.00 9.34 -24.76
CA ARG A 10 11.42 7.96 -25.03
C ARG A 10 12.86 7.75 -24.58
N SER A 11 13.16 6.58 -24.02
CA SER A 11 14.52 6.19 -23.62
C SER A 11 15.48 6.17 -24.83
N ALA A 12 15.00 5.69 -25.99
CA ALA A 12 15.79 5.59 -27.23
C ALA A 12 16.22 6.95 -27.83
N ASP A 13 15.55 8.05 -27.46
CA ASP A 13 15.83 9.39 -27.99
C ASP A 13 16.86 10.16 -27.11
N ARG A 14 17.41 9.52 -26.07
CA ARG A 14 18.34 10.14 -25.09
C ARG A 14 19.79 9.95 -25.52
N SER A 15 20.60 11.00 -25.40
CA SER A 15 22.04 10.93 -25.67
C SER A 15 22.84 10.31 -24.51
N GLU A 16 24.13 10.08 -24.75
CA GLU A 16 25.07 9.50 -23.78
C GLU A 16 25.26 10.38 -22.53
N GLU A 17 25.14 11.71 -22.69
CA GLU A 17 25.34 12.71 -21.64
C GLU A 17 24.09 12.91 -20.75
N MET A 18 22.93 12.43 -21.20
CA MET A 18 21.66 12.59 -20.48
C MET A 18 21.54 11.63 -19.29
N PRO A 19 20.81 12.00 -18.22
CA PRO A 19 20.62 11.11 -17.07
C PRO A 19 19.95 9.78 -17.46
N LEU A 20 20.23 8.75 -16.67
CA LEU A 20 19.44 7.52 -16.67
C LEU A 20 18.15 7.76 -15.89
N ILE A 21 17.01 7.41 -16.48
CA ILE A 21 15.69 7.48 -15.86
C ILE A 21 15.34 6.09 -15.35
N LEU A 22 15.34 5.94 -14.03
CA LEU A 22 14.94 4.70 -13.35
C LEU A 22 13.53 4.85 -12.78
N ALA A 23 12.78 3.75 -12.76
CA ALA A 23 11.48 3.64 -12.10
C ALA A 23 11.43 2.39 -11.20
N GLY A 24 10.43 2.29 -10.33
CA GLY A 24 10.28 1.14 -9.45
C GLY A 24 9.00 1.17 -8.62
N GLY A 25 8.97 0.38 -7.55
CA GLY A 25 7.80 0.22 -6.68
C GLY A 25 6.72 -0.69 -7.27
N PRO A 26 5.52 -0.77 -6.64
CA PRO A 26 4.49 -1.76 -6.99
C PRO A 26 4.06 -1.81 -8.45
N CYS A 27 4.04 -0.67 -9.15
CA CYS A 27 3.63 -0.64 -10.56
C CYS A 27 4.67 -1.28 -11.49
N ALA A 28 5.94 -1.39 -11.08
CA ALA A 28 6.98 -2.01 -11.89
C ALA A 28 6.84 -3.55 -12.03
N TYR A 29 5.90 -4.17 -11.30
CA TYR A 29 5.49 -5.56 -11.53
C TYR A 29 4.65 -5.77 -12.80
N ASN A 30 4.30 -4.70 -13.53
CA ASN A 30 4.14 -4.74 -14.99
C ASN A 30 4.84 -3.52 -15.60
N PRO A 31 6.10 -3.63 -16.05
CA PRO A 31 6.88 -2.50 -16.53
C PRO A 31 6.56 -2.14 -17.99
N GLU A 32 5.85 -2.99 -18.74
CA GLU A 32 5.74 -2.90 -20.20
C GLU A 32 5.04 -1.62 -20.70
N PRO A 33 3.91 -1.16 -20.12
CA PRO A 33 3.27 0.09 -20.56
C PRO A 33 4.18 1.32 -20.47
N LEU A 34 5.12 1.35 -19.51
CA LEU A 34 6.07 2.45 -19.33
C LEU A 34 7.45 2.19 -19.97
N SER A 35 7.70 0.99 -20.48
CA SER A 35 9.00 0.57 -21.00
C SER A 35 9.58 1.42 -22.15
N PRO A 36 8.80 2.06 -23.03
CA PRO A 36 9.35 3.01 -24.00
C PRO A 36 10.00 4.26 -23.39
N PHE A 37 9.72 4.58 -22.13
CA PHE A 37 10.09 5.86 -21.49
C PHE A 37 11.13 5.74 -20.37
N ILE A 38 11.37 4.52 -19.87
CA ILE A 38 12.22 4.25 -18.70
C ILE A 38 13.46 3.47 -19.17
N ASP A 39 14.65 3.86 -18.69
CA ASP A 39 15.90 3.20 -19.10
C ASP A 39 16.11 1.88 -18.32
N ALA A 40 15.74 1.85 -17.03
CA ALA A 40 15.72 0.63 -16.22
C ALA A 40 14.63 0.70 -15.12
N PHE A 41 13.97 -0.41 -14.84
CA PHE A 41 13.09 -0.58 -13.70
C PHE A 41 13.81 -1.37 -12.61
N PHE A 42 13.56 -1.01 -11.35
CA PHE A 42 13.89 -1.84 -10.19
C PHE A 42 12.61 -2.41 -9.56
N VAL A 43 12.60 -3.71 -9.31
CA VAL A 43 11.48 -4.45 -8.72
C VAL A 43 11.93 -5.18 -7.47
N GLY A 44 11.21 -4.94 -6.37
CA GLY A 44 11.47 -5.58 -5.08
C GLY A 44 11.77 -4.58 -3.96
N ASP A 45 12.51 -5.06 -2.96
CA ASP A 45 13.01 -4.30 -1.83
C ASP A 45 14.33 -3.58 -2.20
N GLY A 46 14.31 -2.25 -2.18
CA GLY A 46 15.35 -1.40 -2.80
C GLY A 46 16.48 -0.93 -1.90
N GLU A 47 16.45 -1.27 -0.61
CA GLU A 47 17.34 -0.75 0.43
C GLU A 47 18.82 -1.00 0.13
N GLU A 48 19.17 -2.24 -0.25
CA GLU A 48 20.52 -2.61 -0.69
C GLU A 48 20.75 -2.23 -2.15
N ALA A 49 19.76 -2.53 -3.01
CA ALA A 49 19.87 -2.40 -4.47
C ALA A 49 20.13 -0.96 -4.92
N ILE A 50 19.62 0.05 -4.21
CA ILE A 50 19.90 1.46 -4.56
C ILE A 50 21.39 1.80 -4.42
N GLY A 51 22.08 1.21 -3.45
CA GLY A 51 23.53 1.37 -3.27
C GLY A 51 24.32 0.71 -4.40
N GLU A 52 23.93 -0.51 -4.79
CA GLU A 52 24.52 -1.24 -5.91
C GLU A 52 24.31 -0.52 -7.25
N ILE A 53 23.10 0.00 -7.51
CA ILE A 53 22.76 0.80 -8.69
C ILE A 53 23.63 2.07 -8.74
N ILE A 54 23.75 2.81 -7.62
CA ILE A 54 24.60 4.00 -7.53
C ILE A 54 26.06 3.66 -7.83
N GLU A 55 26.56 2.54 -7.29
CA GLU A 55 27.94 2.11 -7.52
C GLU A 55 28.19 1.66 -8.96
N ALA A 56 27.27 0.91 -9.57
CA ALA A 56 27.34 0.52 -10.98
C ALA A 56 27.37 1.74 -11.92
N VAL A 57 26.59 2.78 -11.64
CA VAL A 57 26.61 4.05 -12.39
C VAL A 57 27.90 4.83 -12.14
N LYS A 58 28.39 4.92 -10.89
CA LYS A 58 29.67 5.57 -10.55
C LYS A 58 30.85 4.93 -11.26
N GLN A 59 30.96 3.60 -11.21
CA GLN A 59 32.03 2.86 -11.88
C GLN A 59 31.98 3.02 -13.40
N SER A 60 30.78 3.10 -13.96
CA SER A 60 30.61 3.28 -15.40
C SER A 60 31.09 4.66 -15.85
N ARG A 61 30.80 5.73 -15.08
CA ARG A 61 31.42 7.05 -15.27
C ARG A 61 32.94 7.01 -15.12
N GLY A 62 33.47 6.36 -14.09
CA GLY A 62 34.92 6.23 -13.86
C GLY A 62 35.68 5.44 -14.92
N LYS A 63 34.98 4.60 -15.70
CA LYS A 63 35.52 3.77 -16.79
C LYS A 63 35.24 4.34 -18.18
N ASN A 64 34.63 5.52 -18.30
CA ASN A 64 34.13 6.10 -19.56
C ASN A 64 33.25 5.12 -20.37
N ARG A 65 32.44 4.30 -19.68
CA ARG A 65 31.46 3.41 -20.32
C ARG A 65 30.35 4.22 -20.98
N THR A 66 29.88 3.71 -22.11
CA THR A 66 28.65 4.17 -22.76
C THR A 66 27.41 3.94 -21.87
N ARG A 67 26.31 4.62 -22.21
CA ARG A 67 24.96 4.40 -21.66
C ARG A 67 24.57 2.94 -21.78
N ARG A 68 24.83 2.30 -22.93
CA ARG A 68 24.49 0.89 -23.18
C ARG A 68 25.28 -0.06 -22.30
N GLU A 69 26.58 0.17 -22.10
CA GLU A 69 27.40 -0.63 -21.17
C GLU A 69 27.03 -0.39 -19.70
N THR A 70 26.64 0.83 -19.35
CA THR A 70 26.13 1.16 -18.01
C THR A 70 24.83 0.41 -17.74
N LEU A 71 23.90 0.43 -18.70
CA LEU A 71 22.67 -0.35 -18.65
C LEU A 71 22.94 -1.86 -18.60
N ARG A 72 23.97 -2.36 -19.30
CA ARG A 72 24.35 -3.78 -19.25
C ARG A 72 24.79 -4.22 -17.86
N ALA A 73 25.58 -3.38 -17.18
CA ALA A 73 26.00 -3.60 -15.79
C ALA A 73 24.82 -3.46 -14.80
N LEU A 74 23.86 -2.58 -15.07
CA LEU A 74 22.63 -2.50 -14.26
C LEU A 74 21.77 -3.77 -14.42
N ALA A 75 21.67 -4.34 -15.62
CA ALA A 75 20.96 -5.59 -15.89
C ALA A 75 21.63 -6.86 -15.31
N GLU A 76 22.78 -6.73 -14.64
CA GLU A 76 23.43 -7.81 -13.87
C GLU A 76 22.96 -7.81 -12.40
N LEU A 77 22.27 -6.76 -11.94
CA LEU A 77 21.77 -6.62 -10.58
C LEU A 77 20.39 -7.29 -10.43
N GLU A 78 20.17 -7.98 -9.31
CA GLU A 78 18.87 -8.60 -8.99
C GLU A 78 17.76 -7.54 -8.90
N GLY A 79 16.57 -7.85 -9.42
CA GLY A 79 15.44 -6.93 -9.48
C GLY A 79 15.52 -5.88 -10.60
N VAL A 80 16.61 -5.79 -11.38
CA VAL A 80 16.74 -4.76 -12.42
C VAL A 80 16.31 -5.27 -13.81
N TYR A 81 15.28 -4.63 -14.37
CA TYR A 81 14.79 -4.86 -15.73
C TYR A 81 15.15 -3.69 -16.65
N VAL A 82 15.90 -3.96 -17.72
CA VAL A 82 16.30 -2.96 -18.73
C VAL A 82 15.53 -3.21 -20.04
N PRO A 83 14.48 -2.45 -20.36
CA PRO A 83 13.59 -2.78 -21.48
C PRO A 83 14.28 -2.81 -22.85
N ALA A 84 15.34 -2.02 -23.03
CA ALA A 84 16.13 -1.94 -24.25
C ALA A 84 16.95 -3.23 -24.57
N PHE A 85 16.94 -4.22 -23.68
CA PHE A 85 17.55 -5.53 -23.90
C PHE A 85 16.53 -6.65 -24.15
N TYR A 86 15.25 -6.33 -24.28
CA TYR A 86 14.20 -7.31 -24.53
C TYR A 86 13.28 -6.88 -25.67
N GLU A 87 12.83 -7.85 -26.46
CA GLU A 87 11.91 -7.65 -27.57
C GLU A 87 10.58 -8.37 -27.29
N ALA A 88 9.47 -7.68 -27.57
CA ALA A 88 8.12 -8.21 -27.41
C ALA A 88 7.62 -8.78 -28.74
N SER A 89 7.13 -10.01 -28.71
CA SER A 89 6.62 -10.75 -29.86
C SER A 89 5.09 -10.74 -29.90
N TYR A 90 4.55 -10.72 -31.12
CA TYR A 90 3.12 -10.71 -31.39
C TYR A 90 2.77 -11.69 -32.53
N ALA A 91 1.58 -12.28 -32.46
CA ALA A 91 1.01 -13.07 -33.54
C ALA A 91 0.42 -12.17 -34.65
N SER A 92 0.05 -12.76 -35.79
CA SER A 92 -0.48 -12.02 -36.95
C SER A 92 -1.83 -11.33 -36.72
N ASP A 93 -2.58 -11.77 -35.70
CA ASP A 93 -3.80 -11.14 -35.20
C ASP A 93 -3.54 -10.01 -34.19
N GLY A 94 -2.26 -9.74 -33.86
CA GLY A 94 -1.86 -8.76 -32.86
C GLY A 94 -1.90 -9.27 -31.41
N ALA A 95 -2.19 -10.56 -31.16
CA ALA A 95 -2.10 -11.12 -29.81
C ALA A 95 -0.64 -11.14 -29.33
N PHE A 96 -0.40 -10.76 -28.07
CA PHE A 96 0.92 -10.85 -27.44
C PHE A 96 1.34 -12.33 -27.28
N THR A 97 2.57 -12.68 -27.67
CA THR A 97 3.07 -14.05 -27.63
C THR A 97 4.28 -14.26 -26.71
N GLY A 98 4.92 -13.19 -26.24
CA GLY A 98 5.98 -13.26 -25.23
C GLY A 98 6.97 -12.09 -25.29
N ILE A 99 7.89 -12.05 -24.34
CA ILE A 99 9.05 -11.15 -24.32
C ILE A 99 10.30 -12.01 -24.16
N ALA A 100 11.37 -11.71 -24.89
CA ALA A 100 12.63 -12.43 -24.82
C ALA A 100 13.83 -11.46 -24.83
N PRO A 101 14.96 -11.80 -24.16
CA PRO A 101 16.17 -11.00 -24.20
C PRO A 101 16.82 -11.06 -25.59
N ILE A 102 17.30 -9.91 -26.07
CA ILE A 102 18.03 -9.73 -27.34
C ILE A 102 19.53 -9.42 -27.12
N VAL A 103 20.02 -9.62 -25.90
CA VAL A 103 21.43 -9.41 -25.51
C VAL A 103 21.94 -10.61 -24.72
N GLU A 104 23.11 -11.11 -25.09
CA GLU A 104 23.71 -12.29 -24.49
C GLU A 104 23.97 -12.10 -22.98
N GLY A 105 23.63 -13.13 -22.19
CA GLY A 105 23.78 -13.16 -20.75
C GLY A 105 22.84 -12.23 -19.97
N VAL A 106 21.83 -11.63 -20.60
CA VAL A 106 20.72 -10.99 -19.90
C VAL A 106 19.72 -12.08 -19.50
N ALA A 107 19.22 -12.04 -18.26
CA ALA A 107 18.29 -13.05 -17.77
C ALA A 107 16.99 -13.08 -18.60
N PRO A 108 16.38 -14.25 -18.85
CA PRO A 108 15.12 -14.32 -19.60
C PRO A 108 13.91 -13.81 -18.80
N VAL A 109 14.05 -13.72 -17.48
CA VAL A 109 13.08 -13.22 -16.51
C VAL A 109 13.83 -12.49 -15.40
N VAL A 110 13.22 -11.43 -14.84
CA VAL A 110 13.79 -10.66 -13.73
C VAL A 110 13.08 -11.05 -12.44
N GLN A 111 13.81 -11.70 -11.54
CA GLN A 111 13.34 -11.97 -10.18
C GLN A 111 13.34 -10.67 -9.37
N ALA A 112 12.21 -10.36 -8.74
CA ALA A 112 12.09 -9.24 -7.82
C ALA A 112 12.93 -9.53 -6.55
N ARG A 113 13.74 -8.56 -6.13
CA ARG A 113 14.60 -8.72 -4.94
C ARG A 113 13.76 -8.71 -3.67
N ILE A 114 14.04 -9.64 -2.74
CA ILE A 114 13.34 -9.73 -1.46
C ILE A 114 14.36 -9.76 -0.33
N LEU A 115 14.35 -8.77 0.57
CA LEU A 115 15.23 -8.75 1.73
C LEU A 115 14.87 -9.85 2.74
N GLN A 116 15.86 -10.51 3.31
CA GLN A 116 15.64 -11.50 4.38
C GLN A 116 15.12 -10.84 5.67
N THR A 117 15.72 -9.70 6.05
CA THR A 117 15.42 -8.97 7.29
C THR A 117 15.21 -7.48 7.01
N LEU A 118 14.35 -6.84 7.79
CA LEU A 118 14.08 -5.40 7.75
C LEU A 118 14.97 -4.66 8.76
N SER A 119 16.28 -4.60 8.49
CA SER A 119 17.28 -4.11 9.44
C SER A 119 17.14 -2.61 9.78
N PRO A 120 17.46 -2.17 11.02
CA PRO A 120 17.37 -0.78 11.46
C PRO A 120 18.06 0.26 10.57
N GLU A 121 19.23 -0.06 10.02
CA GLU A 121 20.07 0.84 9.23
C GLU A 121 19.40 1.31 7.92
N HIS A 122 18.38 0.58 7.46
CA HIS A 122 17.57 0.96 6.30
C HIS A 122 16.54 2.06 6.60
N TYR A 123 16.29 2.35 7.88
CA TYR A 123 15.23 3.25 8.33
C TYR A 123 15.79 4.57 8.88
N PRO A 124 15.66 5.70 8.16
CA PRO A 124 16.28 6.96 8.56
C PRO A 124 15.64 7.54 9.83
N GLU A 125 16.47 7.89 10.80
CA GLU A 125 16.09 8.63 12.02
C GLU A 125 15.85 10.13 11.79
N LYS A 126 16.23 10.66 10.61
CA LYS A 126 16.16 12.09 10.28
C LYS A 126 15.49 12.28 8.91
N PRO A 127 14.21 11.92 8.78
CA PRO A 127 13.49 12.09 7.52
C PRO A 127 13.34 13.58 7.18
N ILE A 128 13.21 13.89 5.89
CA ILE A 128 13.07 15.26 5.40
C ILE A 128 11.71 15.82 5.82
N VAL A 129 11.71 16.94 6.54
CA VAL A 129 10.50 17.69 6.88
C VAL A 129 10.20 18.72 5.77
N PRO A 130 9.01 18.70 5.15
CA PRO A 130 8.64 19.69 4.14
C PRO A 130 8.41 21.07 4.76
N LEU A 131 8.73 22.13 4.02
CA LEU A 131 8.45 23.53 4.39
C LEU A 131 7.06 24.01 3.90
N ILE A 132 6.19 23.07 3.53
CA ILE A 132 4.85 23.29 2.99
C ILE A 132 3.89 22.27 3.59
N ASP A 133 2.60 22.60 3.64
CA ASP A 133 1.55 21.66 4.04
C ASP A 133 1.56 20.44 3.09
N VAL A 134 1.49 19.23 3.65
CA VAL A 134 1.45 17.96 2.91
C VAL A 134 0.27 17.10 3.34
N SER A 135 -0.22 16.24 2.44
CA SER A 135 -1.40 15.38 2.68
C SER A 135 -1.25 14.42 3.87
N HIS A 136 -0.02 14.03 4.20
CA HIS A 136 0.32 13.15 5.32
C HIS A 136 1.34 13.86 6.23
N ASP A 137 0.86 14.89 6.95
CA ASP A 137 1.65 15.66 7.90
C ASP A 137 1.82 14.91 9.24
N HIS A 138 2.52 13.78 9.18
CA HIS A 138 2.85 12.92 10.32
C HIS A 138 4.05 12.03 10.02
N LEU A 139 4.79 11.64 11.06
CA LEU A 139 5.84 10.64 10.93
C LEU A 139 5.21 9.29 10.55
N SER A 140 5.77 8.60 9.55
CA SER A 140 5.32 7.25 9.17
C SER A 140 6.45 6.26 9.40
N ILE A 141 6.21 5.21 10.19
CA ILE A 141 7.20 4.17 10.50
C ILE A 141 6.67 2.82 10.04
N GLU A 142 7.40 2.14 9.15
CA GLU A 142 7.08 0.77 8.78
C GLU A 142 7.28 -0.16 9.97
N ILE A 143 6.24 -0.91 10.34
CA ILE A 143 6.30 -1.90 11.44
C ILE A 143 6.44 -3.33 10.92
N MET A 144 5.96 -3.58 9.70
CA MET A 144 6.11 -4.85 8.98
C MET A 144 5.89 -4.65 7.49
N ARG A 145 6.53 -5.51 6.68
CA ARG A 145 6.33 -5.60 5.23
C ARG A 145 5.63 -6.91 4.88
N GLY A 146 4.73 -6.88 3.89
CA GLY A 146 4.00 -8.06 3.42
C GLY A 146 2.67 -8.34 4.12
N CYS A 147 1.91 -9.30 3.57
CA CYS A 147 0.64 -9.76 4.13
C CYS A 147 0.40 -11.25 3.77
N SER A 148 0.13 -12.08 4.76
CA SER A 148 -0.11 -13.52 4.58
C SER A 148 -1.53 -13.87 4.16
N ARG A 149 -2.50 -13.00 4.48
CA ARG A 149 -3.97 -13.20 4.37
C ARG A 149 -4.47 -13.63 2.98
N GLY A 150 -3.71 -13.39 1.90
CA GLY A 150 -3.93 -14.04 0.61
C GLY A 150 -5.25 -13.72 -0.10
N CYS A 151 -5.73 -12.48 0.01
CA CYS A 151 -6.90 -12.01 -0.72
C CYS A 151 -6.64 -12.04 -2.24
N ARG A 152 -7.52 -12.67 -3.03
CA ARG A 152 -7.28 -13.09 -4.42
C ARG A 152 -7.26 -11.95 -5.45
N PHE A 153 -7.69 -10.76 -5.07
CA PHE A 153 -7.59 -9.52 -5.86
C PHE A 153 -6.36 -8.67 -5.47
N CYS A 154 -5.72 -8.94 -4.33
CA CYS A 154 -4.79 -8.01 -3.71
C CYS A 154 -3.36 -8.23 -4.20
N SER A 155 -2.96 -7.45 -5.21
CA SER A 155 -1.60 -7.47 -5.77
C SER A 155 -0.53 -7.24 -4.70
N ALA A 156 -0.70 -6.26 -3.81
CA ALA A 156 0.22 -6.02 -2.68
C ALA A 156 0.35 -7.23 -1.73
N GLY A 157 -0.74 -7.98 -1.51
CA GLY A 157 -0.74 -9.20 -0.70
C GLY A 157 -0.06 -10.42 -1.35
N MET A 158 0.32 -10.30 -2.62
CA MET A 158 1.12 -11.30 -3.35
C MET A 158 2.57 -10.82 -3.52
N MET A 159 2.77 -9.59 -4.02
CA MET A 159 4.09 -9.03 -4.35
C MET A 159 5.01 -8.81 -3.14
N TYR A 160 4.46 -8.45 -1.98
CA TYR A 160 5.27 -8.16 -0.78
C TYR A 160 5.51 -9.37 0.13
N ARG A 161 5.21 -10.59 -0.32
CA ARG A 161 5.47 -11.81 0.48
C ARG A 161 6.98 -12.11 0.55
N PRO A 162 7.49 -12.66 1.66
CA PRO A 162 6.79 -13.03 2.90
C PRO A 162 6.55 -11.84 3.84
N VAL A 163 5.70 -12.09 4.85
CA VAL A 163 5.55 -11.18 5.99
C VAL A 163 6.85 -11.13 6.78
N ARG A 164 7.37 -9.92 7.01
CA ARG A 164 8.57 -9.64 7.80
C ARG A 164 8.22 -8.53 8.79
N GLU A 165 8.33 -8.82 10.08
CA GLU A 165 7.98 -7.90 11.18
C GLU A 165 9.25 -7.30 11.79
N ARG A 166 9.20 -6.03 12.19
CA ARG A 166 10.30 -5.37 12.90
C ARG A 166 10.13 -5.48 14.42
N PRO A 167 11.21 -5.64 15.20
CA PRO A 167 11.18 -5.55 16.66
C PRO A 167 10.49 -4.30 17.23
N VAL A 168 9.75 -4.47 18.33
CA VAL A 168 9.08 -3.36 19.04
C VAL A 168 10.10 -2.36 19.59
N SER A 169 11.27 -2.86 20.01
CA SER A 169 12.42 -2.11 20.49
C SER A 169 12.91 -1.08 19.43
N GLU A 170 13.21 -1.57 18.23
CA GLU A 170 13.68 -0.80 17.08
C GLU A 170 12.65 0.24 16.62
N ILE A 171 11.38 -0.15 16.50
CA ILE A 171 10.30 0.78 16.11
C ILE A 171 10.19 1.92 17.13
N THR A 172 10.27 1.61 18.43
CA THR A 172 10.19 2.61 19.50
C THR A 172 11.40 3.55 19.49
N ALA A 173 12.61 3.00 19.32
CA ALA A 173 13.85 3.79 19.24
C ALA A 173 13.85 4.72 18.01
N GLN A 174 13.47 4.22 16.83
CA GLN A 174 13.35 5.03 15.63
C GLN A 174 12.29 6.14 15.81
N ALA A 175 11.15 5.83 16.44
CA ALA A 175 10.11 6.82 16.72
C ALA A 175 10.63 7.96 17.60
N GLU A 176 11.37 7.63 18.66
CA GLU A 176 11.96 8.64 19.56
C GLU A 176 12.97 9.53 18.83
N ALA A 177 13.92 8.94 18.10
CA ALA A 177 14.92 9.70 17.34
C ALA A 177 14.28 10.59 16.27
N SER A 178 13.29 10.05 15.53
CA SER A 178 12.64 10.74 14.41
C SER A 178 11.70 11.85 14.88
N LEU A 179 10.91 11.65 15.93
CA LEU A 179 10.06 12.71 16.48
C LEU A 179 10.91 13.84 17.06
N ALA A 180 12.01 13.52 17.76
CA ALA A 180 12.95 14.52 18.27
C ALA A 180 13.68 15.29 17.15
N ALA A 181 13.99 14.65 16.01
CA ALA A 181 14.64 15.29 14.86
C ALA A 181 13.69 16.15 14.00
N THR A 182 12.39 15.82 13.97
CA THR A 182 11.42 16.45 13.07
C THR A 182 10.48 17.45 13.74
N GLY A 183 10.17 17.26 15.04
CA GLY A 183 9.18 18.06 15.76
C GLY A 183 7.71 17.77 15.40
N LEU A 184 7.45 16.68 14.66
CA LEU A 184 6.10 16.26 14.29
C LEU A 184 5.28 15.80 15.52
N ASP A 185 3.99 16.13 15.55
CA ASP A 185 3.06 15.76 16.63
C ASP A 185 2.15 14.57 16.29
N GLY A 186 2.41 13.88 15.18
CA GLY A 186 1.69 12.70 14.71
C GLY A 186 2.61 11.55 14.31
N LEU A 187 2.18 10.33 14.62
CA LEU A 187 2.84 9.08 14.26
C LEU A 187 1.84 8.12 13.59
N SER A 188 2.24 7.48 12.50
CA SER A 188 1.46 6.49 11.77
C SER A 188 2.24 5.18 11.61
N LEU A 189 1.62 4.06 11.97
CA LEU A 189 2.23 2.75 11.85
C LEU A 189 1.96 2.18 10.45
N LEU A 190 2.96 2.25 9.57
CA LEU A 190 2.86 1.83 8.18
C LEU A 190 2.96 0.30 8.08
N SER A 191 1.91 -0.32 7.52
CA SER A 191 1.91 -1.71 7.08
C SER A 191 0.70 -2.00 6.16
N LEU A 192 0.66 -3.19 5.57
CA LEU A 192 -0.52 -3.67 4.83
C LEU A 192 -1.69 -4.13 5.73
N SER A 193 -1.44 -4.41 7.02
CA SER A 193 -2.45 -4.96 7.94
C SER A 193 -1.99 -4.78 9.40
N THR A 194 -2.11 -3.57 9.94
CA THR A 194 -1.47 -3.17 11.21
C THR A 194 -1.92 -4.03 12.40
N SER A 195 -3.14 -4.55 12.34
CA SER A 195 -3.70 -5.45 13.35
C SER A 195 -3.16 -6.90 13.29
N ASP A 196 -2.42 -7.26 12.24
CA ASP A 196 -1.79 -8.59 12.08
C ASP A 196 -0.32 -8.62 12.54
N TYR A 197 0.26 -7.48 12.95
CA TYR A 197 1.59 -7.42 13.55
C TYR A 197 1.57 -8.08 14.95
N SER A 198 2.46 -9.05 15.20
CA SER A 198 2.33 -9.98 16.33
C SER A 198 2.23 -9.29 17.70
N ASP A 199 2.99 -8.22 17.91
CA ASP A 199 3.12 -7.50 19.17
C ASP A 199 2.42 -6.12 19.16
N VAL A 200 1.35 -5.95 18.37
CA VAL A 200 0.71 -4.64 18.12
C VAL A 200 0.19 -3.94 19.38
N ALA A 201 -0.35 -4.70 20.35
CA ALA A 201 -0.81 -4.12 21.62
C ALA A 201 0.38 -3.56 22.42
N THR A 202 1.43 -4.36 22.59
CA THR A 202 2.69 -4.00 23.26
C THR A 202 3.33 -2.76 22.62
N LEU A 203 3.36 -2.70 21.29
CA LEU A 203 3.89 -1.56 20.55
C LEU A 203 3.08 -0.28 20.80
N VAL A 204 1.75 -0.33 20.66
CA VAL A 204 0.88 0.84 20.85
C VAL A 204 0.92 1.33 22.31
N ASP A 205 0.97 0.43 23.30
CA ASP A 205 1.11 0.81 24.70
C ASP A 205 2.49 1.43 25.00
N LYS A 206 3.60 0.82 24.55
CA LYS A 206 4.96 1.41 24.69
C LYS A 206 5.05 2.81 24.06
N LEU A 207 4.50 3.00 22.85
CA LEU A 207 4.48 4.30 22.18
C LEU A 207 3.58 5.32 22.90
N ASN A 208 2.39 4.92 23.35
CA ASN A 208 1.50 5.78 24.14
C ASN A 208 2.20 6.27 25.41
N ASP A 209 2.75 5.36 26.20
CA ASP A 209 3.38 5.70 27.48
C ASP A 209 4.64 6.57 27.27
N ARG A 210 5.38 6.35 26.17
CA ARG A 210 6.54 7.18 25.81
C ARG A 210 6.17 8.62 25.43
N PHE A 211 5.10 8.82 24.67
CA PHE A 211 4.78 10.10 24.03
C PHE A 211 3.51 10.81 24.53
N ALA A 212 2.73 10.24 25.45
CA ALA A 212 1.52 10.87 25.99
C ALA A 212 1.77 12.27 26.59
N ALA A 213 2.89 12.46 27.29
CA ALA A 213 3.28 13.77 27.82
C ALA A 213 3.58 14.81 26.73
N GLN A 214 4.03 14.36 25.55
CA GLN A 214 4.30 15.19 24.36
C GLN A 214 3.05 15.38 23.49
N ARG A 215 1.96 14.64 23.79
CA ARG A 215 0.67 14.63 23.07
C ARG A 215 0.75 14.16 21.61
N VAL A 216 1.76 13.37 21.25
CA VAL A 216 1.90 12.81 19.90
C VAL A 216 0.72 11.88 19.60
N ALA A 217 0.01 12.14 18.51
CA ALA A 217 -1.15 11.35 18.10
C ALA A 217 -0.73 10.11 17.30
N ILE A 218 -0.95 8.92 17.86
CA ILE A 218 -0.70 7.64 17.18
C ILE A 218 -1.91 7.28 16.32
N SER A 219 -1.65 6.86 15.08
CA SER A 219 -2.65 6.42 14.12
C SER A 219 -2.34 5.02 13.59
N LEU A 220 -3.37 4.18 13.50
CA LEU A 220 -3.30 2.83 12.93
C LEU A 220 -4.06 2.83 11.58
N PRO A 221 -3.38 2.97 10.43
CA PRO A 221 -3.97 2.67 9.13
C PRO A 221 -4.22 1.16 9.00
N SER A 222 -5.04 0.77 8.01
CA SER A 222 -5.19 -0.63 7.59
C SER A 222 -5.62 -1.62 8.71
N LEU A 223 -6.65 -1.26 9.48
CA LEU A 223 -7.24 -2.15 10.51
C LEU A 223 -8.21 -3.17 9.88
N ARG A 224 -8.03 -4.45 10.20
CA ARG A 224 -8.99 -5.49 9.85
C ARG A 224 -10.05 -5.68 10.95
N PRO A 225 -11.33 -5.96 10.62
CA PRO A 225 -12.37 -6.18 11.62
C PRO A 225 -12.11 -7.39 12.53
N ASP A 226 -11.65 -8.52 11.97
CA ASP A 226 -11.41 -9.78 12.70
C ASP A 226 -10.30 -9.69 13.76
N ALA A 227 -9.43 -8.69 13.65
CA ALA A 227 -8.34 -8.43 14.60
C ALA A 227 -8.57 -7.16 15.46
N PHE A 228 -9.73 -6.51 15.36
CA PHE A 228 -10.02 -5.29 16.11
C PHE A 228 -10.63 -5.60 17.49
N SER A 229 -9.76 -5.80 18.48
CA SER A 229 -10.15 -6.12 19.86
C SER A 229 -10.51 -4.88 20.71
N VAL A 230 -11.18 -5.13 21.85
CA VAL A 230 -11.46 -4.07 22.85
C VAL A 230 -10.17 -3.46 23.41
N GLY A 231 -9.13 -4.27 23.63
CA GLY A 231 -7.84 -3.78 24.12
C GLY A 231 -7.14 -2.88 23.10
N LEU A 232 -7.15 -3.26 21.81
CA LEU A 232 -6.63 -2.40 20.74
C LEU A 232 -7.42 -1.10 20.62
N ALA A 233 -8.76 -1.15 20.73
CA ALA A 233 -9.60 0.03 20.77
C ALA A 233 -9.27 0.93 21.98
N GLU A 234 -9.02 0.37 23.16
CA GLU A 234 -8.61 1.14 24.34
C GLU A 234 -7.25 1.81 24.14
N ALA A 235 -6.25 1.09 23.65
CA ALA A 235 -4.90 1.60 23.38
C ALA A 235 -4.92 2.77 22.37
N VAL A 236 -5.65 2.64 21.26
CA VAL A 236 -5.79 3.73 20.25
C VAL A 236 -6.60 4.91 20.78
N SER A 237 -7.55 4.68 21.70
CA SER A 237 -8.47 5.72 22.17
C SER A 237 -7.85 6.80 23.06
N ARG A 238 -6.61 6.59 23.54
CA ARG A 238 -5.97 7.42 24.60
C ARG A 238 -5.65 8.85 24.18
N VAL A 239 -5.28 9.10 22.92
CA VAL A 239 -4.82 10.43 22.46
C VAL A 239 -5.86 11.15 21.59
N ARG A 240 -6.20 10.62 20.41
CA ARG A 240 -7.12 11.29 19.47
C ARG A 240 -7.94 10.29 18.64
N LYS A 241 -9.27 10.37 18.75
CA LYS A 241 -10.21 9.52 17.99
C LYS A 241 -10.45 10.10 16.59
N SER A 242 -9.58 9.78 15.64
CA SER A 242 -9.81 9.98 14.20
C SER A 242 -10.90 9.02 13.68
N GLY A 243 -11.38 9.20 12.44
CA GLY A 243 -12.34 8.25 11.84
C GLY A 243 -11.68 6.91 11.52
N LEU A 244 -12.37 5.81 11.79
CA LEU A 244 -11.81 4.46 11.68
C LEU A 244 -12.31 3.74 10.41
N THR A 245 -11.41 3.07 9.69
CA THR A 245 -11.76 2.37 8.43
C THR A 245 -11.81 0.87 8.65
N PHE A 246 -12.88 0.23 8.18
CA PHE A 246 -13.02 -1.22 8.05
C PHE A 246 -13.26 -1.59 6.59
N ALA A 247 -12.61 -2.64 6.11
CA ALA A 247 -12.69 -3.07 4.72
C ALA A 247 -13.27 -4.50 4.61
N PRO A 248 -14.60 -4.66 4.58
CA PRO A 248 -15.24 -5.95 4.30
C PRO A 248 -15.11 -6.42 2.84
N GLU A 249 -14.87 -5.49 1.91
CA GLU A 249 -14.73 -5.68 0.44
C GLU A 249 -15.97 -6.21 -0.29
N ALA A 250 -16.71 -7.17 0.26
CA ALA A 250 -17.88 -7.76 -0.39
C ALA A 250 -19.08 -7.88 0.56
N GLY A 251 -20.29 -7.83 0.00
CA GLY A 251 -21.55 -7.82 0.75
C GLY A 251 -21.88 -9.15 1.43
N THR A 252 -21.88 -10.25 0.68
CA THR A 252 -22.19 -11.59 1.20
C THR A 252 -20.96 -12.30 1.75
N GLN A 253 -21.17 -13.32 2.60
CA GLN A 253 -20.09 -14.20 3.02
C GLN A 253 -19.52 -14.98 1.83
N ARG A 254 -20.40 -15.49 0.94
CA ARG A 254 -20.04 -16.18 -0.30
C ARG A 254 -19.01 -15.39 -1.12
N LEU A 255 -19.27 -14.11 -1.41
CA LEU A 255 -18.34 -13.32 -2.23
C LEU A 255 -17.07 -12.94 -1.46
N ARG A 256 -17.12 -12.78 -0.12
CA ARG A 256 -15.91 -12.67 0.71
C ARG A 256 -15.05 -13.94 0.65
N ASP A 257 -15.67 -15.12 0.64
CA ASP A 257 -14.96 -16.40 0.53
C ASP A 257 -14.36 -16.62 -0.87
N VAL A 258 -15.09 -16.26 -1.93
CA VAL A 258 -14.60 -16.22 -3.33
C VAL A 258 -13.31 -15.40 -3.43
N ILE A 259 -13.27 -14.20 -2.86
CA ILE A 259 -12.07 -13.34 -2.91
C ILE A 259 -11.02 -13.68 -1.84
N ASN A 260 -11.24 -14.74 -1.04
CA ASN A 260 -10.46 -15.12 0.14
C ASN A 260 -10.21 -13.97 1.14
N LYS A 261 -11.26 -13.21 1.44
CA LYS A 261 -11.30 -12.24 2.53
C LYS A 261 -11.90 -12.92 3.75
N ASN A 262 -11.06 -13.57 4.56
CA ASN A 262 -11.51 -14.27 5.78
C ASN A 262 -11.90 -13.24 6.87
N VAL A 263 -13.07 -12.63 6.71
CA VAL A 263 -13.74 -11.72 7.63
C VAL A 263 -15.23 -12.05 7.55
N THR A 264 -15.87 -12.28 8.69
CA THR A 264 -17.30 -12.59 8.76
C THR A 264 -18.15 -11.33 8.86
N GLU A 265 -19.48 -11.48 8.73
CA GLU A 265 -20.40 -10.40 9.09
C GLU A 265 -20.28 -10.03 10.58
N ASP A 266 -20.17 -11.03 11.47
CA ASP A 266 -20.11 -10.81 12.92
C ASP A 266 -18.85 -10.07 13.33
N ASP A 267 -17.70 -10.32 12.69
CA ASP A 267 -16.46 -9.55 12.90
C ASP A 267 -16.68 -8.07 12.59
N LEU A 268 -17.32 -7.75 11.46
CA LEU A 268 -17.62 -6.38 11.07
C LEU A 268 -18.57 -5.69 12.05
N LEU A 269 -19.65 -6.38 12.44
CA LEU A 269 -20.66 -5.81 13.36
C LEU A 269 -20.11 -5.66 14.77
N GLY A 270 -19.31 -6.62 15.25
CA GLY A 270 -18.60 -6.57 16.53
C GLY A 270 -17.60 -5.41 16.57
N ALA A 271 -16.73 -5.29 15.57
CA ALA A 271 -15.75 -4.23 15.48
C ALA A 271 -16.41 -2.83 15.37
N ALA A 272 -17.50 -2.70 14.58
CA ALA A 272 -18.27 -1.46 14.48
C ALA A 272 -18.98 -1.09 15.79
N LYS A 273 -19.51 -2.08 16.53
CA LYS A 273 -20.09 -1.89 17.87
C LYS A 273 -19.04 -1.38 18.85
N ILE A 274 -17.90 -2.06 18.96
CA ILE A 274 -16.78 -1.66 19.85
C ILE A 274 -16.34 -0.22 19.53
N ALA A 275 -16.11 0.11 18.27
CA ALA A 275 -15.69 1.45 17.87
C ALA A 275 -16.71 2.53 18.26
N TYR A 276 -18.00 2.32 17.97
CA TYR A 276 -19.03 3.31 18.31
C TYR A 276 -19.29 3.42 19.83
N GLU A 277 -19.26 2.32 20.59
CA GLU A 277 -19.39 2.32 22.05
C GLU A 277 -18.20 3.01 22.73
N LYS A 278 -16.96 2.78 22.23
CA LYS A 278 -15.76 3.48 22.69
C LYS A 278 -15.65 4.94 22.23
N GLY A 279 -16.67 5.47 21.54
CA GLY A 279 -16.81 6.91 21.31
C GLY A 279 -16.22 7.43 19.99
N TRP A 280 -15.86 6.58 19.03
CA TRP A 280 -15.59 7.04 17.65
C TRP A 280 -16.84 7.67 17.04
N ASN A 281 -16.69 8.73 16.24
CA ASN A 281 -17.81 9.45 15.61
C ASN A 281 -18.01 9.14 14.12
N LEU A 282 -17.02 8.50 13.48
CA LEU A 282 -17.02 8.16 12.07
C LEU A 282 -16.41 6.77 11.87
N ILE A 283 -17.16 5.89 11.20
CA ILE A 283 -16.63 4.67 10.57
C ILE A 283 -16.64 4.87 9.05
N LYS A 284 -15.63 4.36 8.36
CA LYS A 284 -15.57 4.25 6.90
C LYS A 284 -15.62 2.77 6.52
N LEU A 285 -16.50 2.39 5.59
CA LEU A 285 -16.59 1.04 5.02
C LEU A 285 -16.13 1.04 3.56
N TYR A 286 -15.28 0.09 3.21
CA TYR A 286 -14.75 -0.07 1.85
C TYR A 286 -15.33 -1.37 1.25
N PHE A 287 -15.92 -1.24 0.07
CA PHE A 287 -16.48 -2.34 -0.71
C PHE A 287 -16.00 -2.26 -2.17
N MET A 288 -16.01 -3.41 -2.83
CA MET A 288 -15.71 -3.57 -4.24
C MET A 288 -16.98 -3.99 -5.00
N ILE A 289 -17.03 -3.67 -6.30
CA ILE A 289 -18.05 -4.15 -7.24
C ILE A 289 -17.41 -4.64 -8.53
N GLY A 290 -18.10 -5.49 -9.29
CA GLY A 290 -17.56 -6.13 -10.49
C GLY A 290 -16.58 -7.27 -10.18
N LEU A 291 -16.65 -7.86 -8.98
CA LEU A 291 -15.78 -8.99 -8.61
C LEU A 291 -16.14 -10.27 -9.40
N PRO A 292 -15.19 -11.21 -9.59
CA PRO A 292 -15.49 -12.50 -10.22
C PRO A 292 -16.61 -13.25 -9.48
N THR A 293 -17.57 -13.79 -10.23
CA THR A 293 -18.79 -14.45 -9.73
C THR A 293 -19.79 -13.57 -8.97
N GLU A 294 -19.64 -12.25 -8.96
CA GLU A 294 -20.59 -11.32 -8.31
C GLU A 294 -21.98 -11.34 -8.98
N THR A 295 -23.02 -11.30 -8.14
CA THR A 295 -24.44 -11.20 -8.52
C THR A 295 -25.10 -9.99 -7.85
N TYR A 296 -26.34 -9.67 -8.22
CA TYR A 296 -27.10 -8.62 -7.54
C TYR A 296 -27.40 -8.94 -6.06
N GLU A 297 -27.48 -10.22 -5.68
CA GLU A 297 -27.63 -10.63 -4.26
C GLU A 297 -26.42 -10.19 -3.42
N ASP A 298 -25.23 -10.09 -4.03
CA ASP A 298 -24.05 -9.59 -3.33
C ASP A 298 -24.09 -8.06 -3.12
N LEU A 299 -24.73 -7.33 -4.05
CA LEU A 299 -24.99 -5.90 -3.91
C LEU A 299 -26.05 -5.63 -2.84
N ASP A 300 -27.09 -6.45 -2.78
CA ASP A 300 -28.05 -6.44 -1.67
C ASP A 300 -27.37 -6.72 -0.33
N GLY A 301 -26.41 -7.65 -0.29
CA GLY A 301 -25.54 -7.86 0.86
C GLY A 301 -24.78 -6.60 1.30
N ILE A 302 -24.32 -5.76 0.38
CA ILE A 302 -23.71 -4.45 0.71
C ILE A 302 -24.76 -3.51 1.34
N VAL A 303 -25.95 -3.40 0.75
CA VAL A 303 -27.05 -2.56 1.25
C VAL A 303 -27.46 -2.95 2.68
N ASP A 304 -27.49 -4.26 2.95
CA ASP A 304 -27.84 -4.86 4.23
C ASP A 304 -26.75 -4.67 5.29
N LEU A 305 -25.48 -4.94 4.98
CA LEU A 305 -24.36 -4.69 5.90
C LEU A 305 -24.29 -3.21 6.30
N VAL A 306 -24.40 -2.31 5.32
CA VAL A 306 -24.45 -0.86 5.58
C VAL A 306 -25.68 -0.50 6.42
N GLY A 307 -26.82 -1.16 6.20
CA GLY A 307 -28.03 -1.02 7.02
C GLY A 307 -27.88 -1.53 8.46
N LYS A 308 -27.12 -2.62 8.67
CA LYS A 308 -26.79 -3.18 9.99
C LYS A 308 -25.85 -2.22 10.75
N VAL A 309 -24.74 -1.79 10.14
CA VAL A 309 -23.80 -0.83 10.77
C VAL A 309 -24.46 0.54 11.05
N ALA A 310 -25.30 1.05 10.15
CA ALA A 310 -26.03 2.31 10.37
C ALA A 310 -27.04 2.22 11.55
N ARG A 311 -27.57 1.04 11.86
CA ARG A 311 -28.39 0.83 13.08
C ARG A 311 -27.55 0.93 14.35
N ILE A 312 -26.35 0.35 14.36
CA ILE A 312 -25.38 0.46 15.48
C ILE A 312 -25.00 1.93 15.68
N ALA A 313 -24.70 2.66 14.60
CA ALA A 313 -24.38 4.10 14.64
C ALA A 313 -25.52 4.94 15.22
N ARG A 314 -26.78 4.62 14.88
CA ARG A 314 -27.98 5.28 15.42
C ARG A 314 -28.15 5.02 16.92
N GLY A 315 -27.97 3.77 17.37
CA GLY A 315 -28.01 3.41 18.79
C GLY A 315 -26.94 4.13 19.63
N ASN A 316 -25.84 4.57 19.00
CA ASN A 316 -24.74 5.30 19.63
C ASN A 316 -24.76 6.81 19.34
N GLY A 317 -25.95 7.42 19.20
CA GLY A 317 -26.10 8.88 19.09
C GLY A 317 -26.10 9.44 17.67
N GLY A 318 -26.41 8.63 16.65
CA GLY A 318 -26.60 9.12 15.27
C GLY A 318 -25.30 9.42 14.53
N LYS A 319 -24.25 8.67 14.84
CA LYS A 319 -22.89 8.85 14.32
C LYS A 319 -22.77 8.59 12.82
N SER A 320 -21.73 9.15 12.21
CA SER A 320 -21.53 9.10 10.76
C SER A 320 -20.99 7.76 10.28
N LEU A 321 -21.43 7.35 9.10
CA LEU A 321 -20.91 6.22 8.34
C LEU A 321 -20.56 6.69 6.93
N ASN A 322 -19.31 6.57 6.51
CA ASN A 322 -18.94 6.77 5.10
C ASN A 322 -18.82 5.40 4.43
N VAL A 323 -19.25 5.30 3.18
CA VAL A 323 -19.14 4.07 2.38
C VAL A 323 -18.43 4.42 1.07
N SER A 324 -17.33 3.74 0.78
CA SER A 324 -16.56 3.89 -0.45
C SER A 324 -16.72 2.62 -1.28
N ILE A 325 -17.14 2.77 -2.54
CA ILE A 325 -17.25 1.69 -3.51
C ILE A 325 -16.15 1.84 -4.57
N SER A 326 -15.37 0.78 -4.79
CA SER A 326 -14.34 0.74 -5.84
C SER A 326 -14.67 -0.34 -6.87
N PRO A 327 -14.79 -0.03 -8.15
CA PRO A 327 -14.82 -1.06 -9.18
C PRO A 327 -13.57 -1.95 -9.10
N PHE A 328 -13.74 -3.25 -9.30
CA PHE A 328 -12.64 -4.21 -9.32
C PHE A 328 -11.78 -3.98 -10.56
N SER A 329 -10.48 -3.80 -10.35
CA SER A 329 -9.46 -3.79 -11.41
C SER A 329 -8.60 -5.04 -11.28
N PRO A 330 -8.65 -6.00 -12.23
CA PRO A 330 -7.76 -7.15 -12.24
C PRO A 330 -6.29 -6.71 -12.33
N LYS A 331 -5.44 -7.21 -11.44
CA LYS A 331 -4.02 -6.82 -11.38
C LYS A 331 -3.06 -7.98 -11.70
N PRO A 332 -1.90 -7.71 -12.32
CA PRO A 332 -0.78 -8.64 -12.43
C PRO A 332 -0.42 -9.33 -11.11
N ASN A 333 0.13 -10.54 -11.21
CA ASN A 333 0.61 -11.33 -10.08
C ASN A 333 -0.49 -11.64 -9.03
N THR A 334 -1.76 -11.73 -9.46
CA THR A 334 -2.89 -12.12 -8.60
C THR A 334 -3.62 -13.35 -9.16
N PRO A 335 -4.33 -14.14 -8.33
CA PRO A 335 -5.20 -15.21 -8.82
C PRO A 335 -6.24 -14.74 -9.84
N PHE A 336 -6.70 -13.48 -9.77
CA PHE A 336 -7.64 -12.90 -10.73
C PHE A 336 -6.99 -12.19 -11.93
N GLN A 337 -5.69 -12.37 -12.18
CA GLN A 337 -5.00 -11.71 -13.31
C GLN A 337 -5.51 -12.14 -14.70
N TRP A 338 -6.22 -13.27 -14.78
CA TRP A 338 -6.86 -13.79 -16.00
C TRP A 338 -8.32 -13.35 -16.17
N ASP A 339 -8.96 -12.86 -15.10
CA ASP A 339 -10.36 -12.47 -15.12
C ASP A 339 -10.56 -11.10 -15.78
N PRO A 340 -11.69 -10.88 -16.47
CA PRO A 340 -12.01 -9.59 -17.06
C PRO A 340 -12.29 -8.55 -15.97
N GLN A 341 -12.12 -7.28 -16.31
CA GLN A 341 -12.87 -6.22 -15.65
C GLN A 341 -14.33 -6.31 -16.12
N ASP A 342 -15.29 -6.08 -15.23
CA ASP A 342 -16.67 -5.84 -15.66
C ASP A 342 -16.76 -4.57 -16.54
N THR A 343 -17.73 -4.54 -17.44
CA THR A 343 -17.89 -3.46 -18.43
C THR A 343 -18.19 -2.13 -17.74
N LEU A 344 -17.74 -1.02 -18.33
CA LEU A 344 -17.94 0.32 -17.76
C LEU A 344 -19.43 0.64 -17.55
N SER A 345 -20.30 0.18 -18.47
CA SER A 345 -21.75 0.31 -18.32
C SER A 345 -22.31 -0.48 -17.13
N SER A 346 -21.94 -1.77 -16.99
CA SER A 346 -22.36 -2.61 -15.86
C SER A 346 -21.90 -2.04 -14.53
N LEU A 347 -20.63 -1.62 -14.43
CA LEU A 347 -20.10 -0.95 -13.24
C LEU A 347 -20.88 0.34 -12.91
N GLY A 348 -21.23 1.12 -13.93
CA GLY A 348 -22.10 2.29 -13.79
C GLY A 348 -23.51 1.94 -13.28
N ASP A 349 -24.12 0.87 -13.78
CA ASP A 349 -25.42 0.38 -13.31
C ASP A 349 -25.38 -0.14 -11.88
N LYS A 350 -24.29 -0.82 -11.48
CA LYS A 350 -24.06 -1.27 -10.11
C LYS A 350 -23.87 -0.08 -9.15
N CYS A 351 -23.13 0.96 -9.54
CA CYS A 351 -23.03 2.22 -8.78
C CYS A 351 -24.41 2.90 -8.63
N ARG A 352 -25.19 3.00 -9.72
CA ARG A 352 -26.57 3.54 -9.68
C ARG A 352 -27.48 2.70 -8.76
N TYR A 353 -27.36 1.38 -8.81
CA TYR A 353 -28.11 0.45 -7.97
C TYR A 353 -27.83 0.68 -6.48
N LEU A 354 -26.55 0.70 -6.08
CA LEU A 354 -26.17 0.97 -4.69
C LEU A 354 -26.58 2.39 -4.23
N SER A 355 -26.42 3.40 -5.09
CA SER A 355 -26.85 4.76 -4.78
C SER A 355 -28.37 4.88 -4.54
N LYS A 356 -29.18 4.11 -5.25
CA LYS A 356 -30.65 4.08 -5.07
C LYS A 356 -31.06 3.42 -3.75
N HIS A 357 -30.39 2.33 -3.37
CA HIS A 357 -30.78 1.52 -2.20
C HIS A 357 -30.10 1.95 -0.88
N ILE A 358 -28.98 2.68 -0.93
CA ILE A 358 -28.28 3.23 0.25
C ILE A 358 -28.68 4.71 0.48
N SER A 359 -29.99 4.98 0.54
CA SER A 359 -30.56 6.33 0.67
C SER A 359 -30.78 6.77 2.13
N ARG A 360 -29.74 6.73 2.97
CA ARG A 360 -29.82 6.97 4.43
C ARG A 360 -29.06 8.25 4.84
N LYS A 361 -29.72 9.20 5.52
CA LYS A 361 -29.12 10.49 5.94
C LYS A 361 -27.80 10.40 6.74
N SER A 362 -27.60 9.31 7.49
CA SER A 362 -26.37 9.07 8.28
C SER A 362 -25.27 8.35 7.51
N VAL A 363 -25.48 8.07 6.21
CA VAL A 363 -24.56 7.32 5.35
C VAL A 363 -24.12 8.20 4.18
N HIS A 364 -22.82 8.45 4.08
CA HIS A 364 -22.21 9.19 2.97
C HIS A 364 -21.56 8.22 1.99
N LEU A 365 -22.27 7.90 0.90
CA LEU A 365 -21.78 7.04 -0.17
C LEU A 365 -20.86 7.83 -1.13
N ARG A 366 -19.75 7.22 -1.53
CA ARG A 366 -18.88 7.64 -2.63
C ARG A 366 -18.51 6.41 -3.45
N TRP A 367 -18.24 6.61 -4.74
CA TRP A 367 -17.67 5.57 -5.58
C TRP A 367 -16.53 6.14 -6.44
N ARG A 368 -15.59 5.28 -6.85
CA ARG A 368 -14.63 5.60 -7.91
C ARG A 368 -15.34 5.51 -9.26
N ASP A 369 -14.97 6.40 -10.17
CA ASP A 369 -15.52 6.42 -11.52
C ASP A 369 -15.11 5.15 -12.29
N PRO A 370 -16.06 4.39 -12.89
CA PRO A 370 -15.73 3.25 -13.75
C PRO A 370 -14.74 3.59 -14.87
N GLU A 371 -14.83 4.77 -15.48
CA GLU A 371 -13.94 5.18 -16.58
C GLU A 371 -12.48 5.27 -16.13
N VAL A 372 -12.26 5.89 -14.95
CA VAL A 372 -10.94 5.95 -14.31
C VAL A 372 -10.42 4.53 -14.05
N THR A 373 -11.26 3.63 -13.52
CA THR A 373 -10.83 2.26 -13.26
C THR A 373 -10.57 1.45 -14.53
N GLY A 374 -11.28 1.73 -15.63
CA GLY A 374 -10.94 1.21 -16.95
C GLY A 374 -9.50 1.57 -17.37
N ILE A 375 -9.12 2.84 -17.22
CA ILE A 375 -7.74 3.27 -17.48
C ILE A 375 -6.74 2.64 -16.49
N GLU A 376 -7.09 2.48 -15.21
CA GLU A 376 -6.24 1.77 -14.23
C GLU A 376 -6.01 0.29 -14.57
N THR A 377 -6.98 -0.37 -15.21
CA THR A 377 -6.84 -1.76 -15.68
C THR A 377 -6.00 -1.83 -16.95
N LEU A 378 -6.26 -0.94 -17.93
CA LEU A 378 -5.45 -0.77 -19.14
C LEU A 378 -3.96 -0.58 -18.80
N LEU A 379 -3.66 0.34 -17.88
CA LEU A 379 -2.28 0.63 -17.48
C LEU A 379 -1.66 -0.45 -16.59
N ALA A 380 -2.46 -1.23 -15.85
CA ALA A 380 -1.95 -2.34 -15.04
C ALA A 380 -1.69 -3.61 -15.85
N ARG A 381 -2.47 -3.89 -16.90
CA ARG A 381 -2.44 -5.15 -17.66
C ARG A 381 -2.02 -5.02 -19.13
N GLY A 382 -1.69 -3.81 -19.57
CA GLY A 382 -1.22 -3.55 -20.92
C GLY A 382 0.14 -4.18 -21.23
N ASP A 383 0.40 -4.39 -22.53
CA ASP A 383 1.74 -4.63 -23.07
C ASP A 383 2.45 -3.34 -23.51
N ARG A 384 3.64 -3.47 -24.11
CA ARG A 384 4.49 -2.36 -24.55
C ARG A 384 3.80 -1.37 -25.49
N ARG A 385 2.78 -1.80 -26.24
CA ARG A 385 1.99 -0.96 -27.14
C ARG A 385 1.16 0.08 -26.39
N ILE A 386 0.79 -0.16 -25.13
CA ILE A 386 0.08 0.83 -24.30
C ILE A 386 0.94 2.08 -24.04
N GLY A 387 2.27 1.98 -24.16
CA GLY A 387 3.14 3.16 -24.20
C GLY A 387 2.77 4.15 -25.30
N ARG A 388 2.22 3.70 -26.44
CA ARG A 388 1.72 4.59 -27.51
C ARG A 388 0.48 5.37 -27.05
N VAL A 389 -0.48 4.69 -26.40
CA VAL A 389 -1.69 5.29 -25.85
C VAL A 389 -1.34 6.32 -24.78
N LEU A 390 -0.43 5.97 -23.86
CA LEU A 390 0.10 6.88 -22.84
C LEU A 390 0.71 8.15 -23.45
N TYR A 391 1.51 8.01 -24.51
CA TYR A 391 2.10 9.14 -25.22
C TYR A 391 1.03 10.04 -25.86
N ARG A 392 0.07 9.45 -26.59
CA ARG A 392 -1.02 10.20 -27.24
C ARG A 392 -1.95 10.88 -26.23
N ALA A 393 -2.29 10.22 -25.13
CA ALA A 393 -3.11 10.80 -24.06
C ALA A 393 -2.40 12.02 -23.45
N TRP A 394 -1.09 11.91 -23.18
CA TRP A 394 -0.28 13.02 -22.69
C TRP A 394 -0.20 14.19 -23.69
N GLU A 395 0.00 13.93 -25.00
CA GLU A 395 -0.03 14.97 -26.05
C GLU A 395 -1.40 15.68 -26.10
N LYS A 396 -2.50 14.95 -25.88
CA LYS A 396 -3.88 15.47 -25.76
C LYS A 396 -4.14 16.18 -24.42
N GLY A 397 -3.15 16.27 -23.54
CA GLY A 397 -3.17 17.01 -22.28
C GLY A 397 -3.65 16.21 -21.07
N ALA A 398 -3.64 14.88 -21.10
CA ALA A 398 -3.89 14.04 -19.93
C ALA A 398 -2.81 14.30 -18.87
N LYS A 399 -3.21 14.77 -17.70
CA LYS A 399 -2.34 15.19 -16.60
C LYS A 399 -3.16 15.39 -15.33
N PHE A 400 -2.63 14.90 -14.22
CA PHE A 400 -3.30 14.92 -12.91
C PHE A 400 -4.65 14.18 -12.89
N ASP A 401 -4.80 13.17 -13.75
CA ASP A 401 -6.00 12.36 -13.96
C ASP A 401 -6.47 11.56 -12.72
N GLU A 402 -5.69 11.55 -11.63
CA GLU A 402 -6.13 11.06 -10.32
C GLU A 402 -7.18 11.98 -9.67
N TRP A 403 -7.15 13.28 -9.98
CA TRP A 403 -8.09 14.28 -9.51
C TRP A 403 -9.28 14.37 -10.46
N SER A 404 -10.47 14.12 -9.93
CA SER A 404 -11.74 14.02 -10.67
C SER A 404 -12.07 15.22 -11.56
N GLU A 405 -11.64 16.41 -11.15
CA GLU A 405 -11.81 17.70 -11.84
C GLU A 405 -10.85 17.89 -13.04
N HIS A 406 -9.84 17.03 -13.17
CA HIS A 406 -8.85 17.06 -14.26
C HIS A 406 -8.94 15.86 -15.21
N PHE A 407 -9.47 14.73 -14.73
CA PHE A 407 -9.73 13.55 -15.55
C PHE A 407 -10.63 13.88 -16.74
N ASN A 408 -10.24 13.41 -17.92
CA ASN A 408 -11.03 13.52 -19.14
C ASN A 408 -10.84 12.23 -19.96
N PHE A 409 -11.89 11.42 -20.03
CA PHE A 409 -11.88 10.11 -20.70
C PHE A 409 -11.80 10.20 -22.24
N GLU A 410 -12.28 11.30 -22.84
CA GLU A 410 -12.20 11.57 -24.28
C GLU A 410 -10.75 11.62 -24.77
N ARG A 411 -9.82 12.17 -23.96
CA ARG A 411 -8.38 12.14 -24.26
C ARG A 411 -7.83 10.72 -24.37
N TRP A 412 -8.31 9.81 -23.54
CA TRP A 412 -7.86 8.41 -23.51
C TRP A 412 -8.48 7.59 -24.63
N THR A 413 -9.78 7.70 -24.86
CA THR A 413 -10.47 7.02 -25.97
C THR A 413 -9.92 7.48 -27.32
N SER A 414 -9.73 8.78 -27.52
CA SER A 414 -9.08 9.30 -28.74
C SER A 414 -7.62 8.84 -28.89
N ALA A 415 -6.89 8.63 -27.79
CA ALA A 415 -5.53 8.09 -27.81
C ALA A 415 -5.48 6.57 -28.11
N LEU A 416 -6.50 5.83 -27.69
CA LEU A 416 -6.72 4.41 -27.99
C LEU A 416 -7.04 4.23 -29.48
N ASP A 417 -7.99 5.01 -30.02
CA ASP A 417 -8.38 5.02 -31.43
C ASP A 417 -7.18 5.31 -32.35
N GLU A 418 -6.43 6.38 -32.08
CA GLU A 418 -5.20 6.74 -32.82
C GLU A 418 -4.06 5.71 -32.69
N SER A 419 -4.12 4.86 -31.66
CA SER A 419 -3.17 3.77 -31.46
C SER A 419 -3.61 2.45 -32.10
N GLY A 420 -4.88 2.34 -32.52
CA GLY A 420 -5.47 1.10 -33.01
C GLY A 420 -5.66 0.05 -31.93
N ILE A 421 -6.00 0.46 -30.70
CA ILE A 421 -6.15 -0.42 -29.53
C ILE A 421 -7.57 -0.27 -28.98
N ALA A 422 -8.36 -1.35 -28.97
CA ALA A 422 -9.67 -1.35 -28.32
C ALA A 422 -9.53 -1.47 -26.80
N LEU A 423 -10.25 -0.65 -26.04
CA LEU A 423 -10.21 -0.71 -24.57
C LEU A 423 -10.80 -2.03 -24.06
N GLU A 424 -11.86 -2.49 -24.70
CA GLU A 424 -12.63 -3.69 -24.36
C GLU A 424 -11.76 -4.95 -24.35
N ASP A 425 -10.82 -5.07 -25.30
CA ASP A 425 -9.88 -6.20 -25.40
C ASP A 425 -8.84 -6.18 -24.26
N GLU A 426 -8.45 -4.99 -23.80
CA GLU A 426 -7.51 -4.82 -22.68
C GLU A 426 -8.18 -5.05 -21.32
N LEU A 427 -9.47 -4.69 -21.20
CA LEU A 427 -10.32 -5.00 -20.06
C LEU A 427 -10.79 -6.47 -20.02
N GLY A 428 -10.81 -7.16 -21.16
CA GLY A 428 -11.30 -8.53 -21.33
C GLY A 428 -10.52 -9.61 -20.55
N PRO A 429 -10.91 -10.89 -20.65
CA PRO A 429 -10.20 -11.98 -19.98
C PRO A 429 -8.84 -12.23 -20.63
N ARG A 430 -7.84 -12.68 -19.85
CA ARG A 430 -6.60 -13.24 -20.41
C ARG A 430 -6.68 -14.77 -20.44
N ARG A 431 -6.25 -15.38 -21.54
CA ARG A 431 -6.29 -16.84 -21.70
C ARG A 431 -5.20 -17.52 -20.87
N ILE A 432 -5.58 -18.51 -20.06
CA ILE A 432 -4.64 -19.34 -19.30
C ILE A 432 -3.71 -20.09 -20.27
N GLY A 433 -2.41 -20.11 -19.97
CA GLY A 433 -1.38 -20.74 -20.80
C GLY A 433 -0.92 -19.92 -22.01
N HIS A 434 -1.47 -18.73 -22.23
CA HIS A 434 -0.88 -17.73 -23.12
C HIS A 434 0.06 -16.82 -22.31
N ALA A 435 1.11 -16.31 -22.96
CA ALA A 435 2.05 -15.39 -22.34
C ALA A 435 1.36 -14.10 -21.87
N LEU A 436 1.81 -13.57 -20.74
CA LEU A 436 1.32 -12.31 -20.16
C LEU A 436 2.45 -11.27 -20.16
N PRO A 437 2.19 -9.98 -20.45
CA PRO A 437 3.24 -8.97 -20.56
C PRO A 437 4.10 -8.80 -19.30
N TRP A 438 3.51 -9.10 -18.14
CA TRP A 438 4.15 -9.01 -16.83
C TRP A 438 4.89 -10.27 -16.38
N GLU A 439 4.85 -11.38 -17.13
CA GLU A 439 5.60 -12.61 -16.79
C GLU A 439 7.13 -12.44 -16.92
N ILE A 440 7.57 -11.34 -17.54
CA ILE A 440 8.98 -10.90 -17.52
C ILE A 440 9.48 -10.59 -16.10
N ILE A 441 8.57 -10.25 -15.17
CA ILE A 441 8.87 -10.00 -13.76
C ILE A 441 8.36 -11.16 -12.89
N GLN A 442 9.27 -11.83 -12.18
CA GLN A 442 8.92 -12.87 -11.22
C GLN A 442 8.84 -12.31 -9.80
N SER A 443 7.65 -12.35 -9.21
CA SER A 443 7.39 -11.93 -7.82
C SER A 443 7.79 -12.96 -6.75
N GLY A 444 8.39 -14.10 -7.14
CA GLY A 444 8.55 -15.26 -6.28
C GLY A 444 7.26 -16.06 -6.02
N ILE A 445 6.11 -15.59 -6.54
CA ILE A 445 4.83 -16.32 -6.48
C ILE A 445 4.64 -17.15 -7.76
N ARG A 446 4.44 -18.46 -7.58
CA ARG A 446 4.30 -19.39 -8.71
C ARG A 446 2.93 -19.27 -9.40
N SER A 447 2.93 -19.32 -10.73
CA SER A 447 1.70 -19.26 -11.54
C SER A 447 0.73 -20.41 -11.24
N ASP A 448 1.22 -21.62 -10.92
CA ASP A 448 0.38 -22.77 -10.53
C ASP A 448 -0.35 -22.54 -9.20
N PHE A 449 0.24 -21.80 -8.25
CA PHE A 449 -0.45 -21.38 -7.03
C PHE A 449 -1.57 -20.36 -7.34
N LEU A 450 -1.30 -19.38 -8.21
CA LEU A 450 -2.30 -18.40 -8.63
C LEU A 450 -3.50 -19.06 -9.32
N LEU A 451 -3.26 -20.05 -10.19
CA LEU A 451 -4.30 -20.86 -10.82
C LEU A 451 -5.12 -21.67 -9.80
N ARG A 452 -4.46 -22.39 -8.87
CA ARG A 452 -5.16 -23.14 -7.81
C ARG A 452 -6.07 -22.24 -6.96
N GLU A 453 -5.61 -21.03 -6.62
CA GLU A 453 -6.44 -20.08 -5.87
C GLU A 453 -7.60 -19.52 -6.70
N ARG A 454 -7.44 -19.34 -8.02
CA ARG A 454 -8.54 -18.97 -8.92
C ARG A 454 -9.59 -20.08 -9.03
N GLU A 455 -9.16 -21.34 -9.12
CA GLU A 455 -10.06 -22.50 -9.14
C GLU A 455 -10.86 -22.64 -7.84
N LYS A 456 -10.22 -22.39 -6.69
CA LYS A 456 -10.91 -22.31 -5.40
C LYS A 456 -11.92 -21.17 -5.33
N ALA A 457 -11.58 -19.99 -5.88
CA ALA A 457 -12.50 -18.86 -5.96
C ALA A 457 -13.79 -19.23 -6.69
N ALA A 458 -13.69 -19.95 -7.82
CA ALA A 458 -14.85 -20.42 -8.57
C ALA A 458 -15.76 -21.39 -7.77
N ARG A 459 -15.25 -22.01 -6.70
CA ARG A 459 -15.99 -22.89 -5.77
C ARG A 459 -16.37 -22.20 -4.45
N ALA A 460 -16.06 -20.91 -4.28
CA ALA A 460 -16.12 -20.20 -3.00
C ALA A 460 -15.33 -20.89 -1.86
N GLU A 461 -14.28 -21.64 -2.20
CA GLU A 461 -13.42 -22.35 -1.24
C GLU A 461 -12.39 -21.38 -0.65
N VAL A 462 -12.30 -21.29 0.67
CA VAL A 462 -11.33 -20.42 1.37
C VAL A 462 -9.95 -21.08 1.51
N THR A 463 -8.91 -20.27 1.53
CA THR A 463 -7.54 -20.69 1.86
C THR A 463 -7.14 -20.03 3.18
N PRO A 464 -6.86 -20.83 4.24
CA PRO A 464 -6.51 -20.28 5.54
C PRO A 464 -5.16 -19.58 5.54
N ASP A 465 -4.92 -18.70 6.51
CA ASP A 465 -3.65 -18.01 6.68
C ASP A 465 -2.53 -19.01 7.06
N CYS A 466 -1.46 -19.04 6.26
CA CYS A 466 -0.30 -19.89 6.50
C CYS A 466 0.57 -19.48 7.71
N ARG A 467 0.28 -18.36 8.39
CA ARG A 467 0.86 -18.03 9.71
C ARG A 467 0.43 -19.06 10.75
N THR A 468 -0.87 -19.36 10.83
CA THR A 468 -1.48 -20.25 11.83
C THR A 468 -1.79 -21.65 11.29
N GLY A 469 -2.14 -21.78 10.01
CA GLY A 469 -2.42 -23.05 9.32
C GLY A 469 -1.19 -23.68 8.67
N ASP A 470 -1.39 -24.43 7.59
CA ASP A 470 -0.33 -25.04 6.78
C ASP A 470 0.20 -24.13 5.67
N CYS A 471 1.35 -24.50 5.09
CA CYS A 471 1.91 -23.75 3.97
C CYS A 471 1.07 -23.95 2.70
N SER A 472 0.53 -22.87 2.14
CA SER A 472 -0.30 -22.89 0.93
C SER A 472 0.48 -23.14 -0.38
N GLY A 473 1.80 -23.34 -0.32
CA GLY A 473 2.63 -23.69 -1.49
C GLY A 473 2.72 -22.60 -2.56
N CYS A 474 2.97 -21.34 -2.16
CA CYS A 474 2.99 -20.21 -3.09
C CYS A 474 4.32 -19.96 -3.82
N GLY A 475 5.42 -20.61 -3.43
CA GLY A 475 6.76 -20.45 -4.04
C GLY A 475 7.80 -19.78 -3.15
N ILE A 476 7.39 -18.95 -2.20
CA ILE A 476 8.32 -18.16 -1.34
C ILE A 476 9.31 -19.03 -0.53
N ARG A 477 8.95 -20.27 -0.18
CA ARG A 477 9.88 -21.22 0.46
C ARG A 477 11.00 -21.70 -0.46
N ASP A 478 10.75 -21.74 -1.77
CA ASP A 478 11.72 -22.12 -2.79
C ASP A 478 12.82 -21.04 -2.92
N LEU A 479 12.56 -19.82 -2.43
CA LEU A 479 13.51 -18.70 -2.28
C LEU A 479 14.20 -18.65 -0.90
N GLY A 480 14.14 -19.73 -0.11
CA GLY A 480 14.86 -19.84 1.17
C GLY A 480 14.16 -19.27 2.41
N PHE A 481 12.98 -18.65 2.28
CA PHE A 481 12.24 -18.08 3.40
C PHE A 481 11.39 -19.14 4.12
N ASP A 482 11.65 -19.40 5.41
CA ASP A 482 10.81 -20.27 6.25
C ASP A 482 9.92 -19.49 7.26
N ARG A 483 8.84 -20.13 7.71
CA ARG A 483 7.83 -19.60 8.66
C ARG A 483 8.42 -19.13 9.99
N LYS A 484 9.61 -19.59 10.36
CA LYS A 484 10.28 -19.28 11.64
C LYS A 484 10.65 -17.81 11.82
N PHE A 485 10.90 -17.08 10.72
CA PHE A 485 11.31 -15.66 10.74
C PHE A 485 10.37 -14.75 11.54
N VAL A 486 9.07 -15.08 11.65
CA VAL A 486 8.10 -14.27 12.40
C VAL A 486 8.14 -14.52 13.92
N LYS A 487 8.59 -15.69 14.38
CA LYS A 487 8.55 -16.06 15.82
C LYS A 487 9.88 -15.90 16.54
N GLU A 488 11.00 -16.23 15.90
CA GLU A 488 12.28 -16.34 16.62
C GLU A 488 12.77 -14.98 17.18
N HIS A 489 12.46 -13.86 16.52
CA HIS A 489 12.80 -12.51 17.00
C HIS A 489 11.96 -12.06 18.21
N SER A 490 10.63 -12.25 18.19
CA SER A 490 9.74 -11.92 19.31
C SER A 490 10.11 -12.71 20.59
N THR A 491 10.48 -13.99 20.47
CA THR A 491 10.83 -14.79 21.66
C THR A 491 12.21 -14.46 22.25
N ALA A 492 13.18 -14.05 21.43
CA ALA A 492 14.53 -13.72 21.91
C ALA A 492 14.53 -12.40 22.70
N GLU A 493 13.86 -11.37 22.20
CA GLU A 493 13.74 -10.08 22.90
C GLU A 493 12.95 -10.19 24.19
N ASN A 494 11.84 -10.94 24.21
CA ASN A 494 11.05 -11.15 25.44
C ASN A 494 11.87 -11.84 26.55
N ALA A 495 12.88 -12.65 26.20
CA ALA A 495 13.81 -13.22 27.18
C ALA A 495 14.82 -12.16 27.67
N GLU A 496 15.45 -11.40 26.76
CA GLU A 496 16.40 -10.34 27.12
C GLU A 496 15.78 -9.19 27.92
N ASP A 497 14.61 -8.69 27.54
CA ASP A 497 13.91 -7.60 28.26
C ASP A 497 13.51 -8.07 29.67
N ALA A 498 13.03 -9.31 29.82
CA ALA A 498 12.73 -9.89 31.13
C ALA A 498 13.98 -10.08 32.00
N GLU A 499 15.15 -10.33 31.40
CA GLU A 499 16.42 -10.44 32.12
C GLU A 499 16.98 -9.05 32.51
N LYS A 500 16.96 -8.08 31.59
CA LYS A 500 17.31 -6.67 31.85
C LYS A 500 16.42 -6.04 32.92
N GLN A 501 15.13 -6.38 32.95
CA GLN A 501 14.19 -5.93 33.98
C GLN A 501 14.50 -6.54 35.35
N LYS A 502 14.76 -7.86 35.43
CA LYS A 502 15.23 -8.52 36.67
C LYS A 502 16.55 -7.95 37.20
N ILE A 503 17.46 -7.54 36.32
CA ILE A 503 18.72 -6.88 36.69
C ILE A 503 18.44 -5.48 37.27
N ARG A 504 17.54 -4.69 36.68
CA ARG A 504 17.11 -3.38 37.22
C ARG A 504 16.46 -3.52 38.60
N GLU A 505 15.53 -4.44 38.77
CA GLU A 505 14.82 -4.66 40.05
C GLU A 505 15.80 -5.06 41.18
N ARG A 506 16.81 -5.89 40.88
CA ARG A 506 17.89 -6.23 41.83
C ARG A 506 18.80 -5.04 42.18
N SER A 507 19.00 -4.09 41.26
CA SER A 507 19.83 -2.90 41.51
C SER A 507 19.14 -1.86 42.40
N THR A 508 17.80 -1.84 42.44
CA THR A 508 17.03 -0.87 43.25
C THR A 508 16.88 -1.25 44.73
N THR A 509 17.27 -2.45 45.14
CA THR A 509 17.07 -2.95 46.52
C THR A 509 18.23 -2.69 47.50
N SER A 510 19.25 -1.90 47.13
CA SER A 510 20.43 -1.67 48.00
C SER A 510 20.95 -0.22 48.03
N ALA A 511 20.28 0.66 48.80
CA ALA A 511 20.87 1.91 49.31
C ALA A 511 20.17 2.34 50.64
N PRO A 512 20.91 2.56 51.74
CA PRO A 512 20.33 2.92 53.05
C PRO A 512 20.20 4.44 53.30
N SER A 513 19.41 4.78 54.32
CA SER A 513 18.95 6.15 54.65
C SER A 513 19.90 7.01 55.51
N ALA A 514 20.13 8.27 55.10
CA ALA A 514 20.64 9.42 55.89
C ALA A 514 20.43 10.73 55.07
N VAL A 515 20.35 11.98 55.59
CA VAL A 515 20.12 12.56 56.95
C VAL A 515 19.44 13.96 56.77
N LYS A 516 19.34 14.82 57.81
CA LYS A 516 18.53 16.07 57.88
C LYS A 516 19.26 17.39 57.54
N SER A 517 18.43 18.45 57.33
CA SER A 517 18.63 19.89 57.67
C SER A 517 19.42 20.81 56.69
N ALA A 518 19.19 22.14 56.61
CA ALA A 518 18.02 23.03 56.86
C ALA A 518 18.32 24.49 56.39
N ALA A 519 17.29 25.27 56.02
CA ALA A 519 17.26 26.74 55.77
C ALA A 519 18.15 27.32 54.62
N GLY A 520 17.82 28.44 53.95
CA GLY A 520 16.62 29.29 53.96
C GLY A 520 16.78 30.59 53.13
N GLY A 521 15.68 31.27 52.76
CA GLY A 521 15.63 32.59 52.09
C GLY A 521 15.89 32.58 50.57
N GLY A 522 15.33 33.46 49.73
CA GLY A 522 14.30 34.49 49.97
C GLY A 522 13.81 35.14 48.66
N ASP A 523 12.49 35.18 48.49
CA ASP A 523 11.62 36.24 47.94
C ASP A 523 12.12 37.22 46.85
N THR A 524 11.39 37.30 45.73
CA THR A 524 10.95 38.59 45.14
C THR A 524 9.80 38.38 44.14
N SER A 525 8.74 39.18 44.28
CA SER A 525 7.50 39.11 43.48
C SER A 525 7.47 40.13 42.31
N PRO A 526 6.58 39.98 41.30
CA PRO A 526 6.67 40.72 40.02
C PRO A 526 5.63 41.84 39.82
N THR A 527 5.90 42.79 38.92
CA THR A 527 4.87 43.67 38.29
C THR A 527 5.21 44.17 36.88
N GLU A 528 4.22 43.99 35.99
CA GLU A 528 3.81 44.83 34.83
C GLU A 528 4.80 45.30 33.72
N SER A 529 4.42 45.02 32.46
CA SER A 529 4.17 46.06 31.45
C SER A 529 3.27 45.55 30.31
N ARG A 530 2.45 46.43 29.72
CA ARG A 530 1.49 46.16 28.62
C ARG A 530 1.96 46.81 27.31
N TYR A 531 1.68 46.17 26.16
CA TYR A 531 0.83 46.69 25.06
C TYR A 531 1.12 45.99 23.71
N GLY A 532 0.10 45.78 22.87
CA GLY A 532 0.33 45.24 21.51
C GLY A 532 -0.86 44.75 20.68
N ARG A 533 -2.10 45.27 20.85
CA ARG A 533 -3.22 44.88 19.98
C ARG A 533 -3.01 45.36 18.54
N ARG A 534 -3.07 44.44 17.56
CA ARG A 534 -3.43 44.76 16.17
C ARG A 534 -4.51 43.81 15.64
N GLN A 535 -5.73 44.32 15.52
CA GLN A 535 -6.75 43.71 14.67
C GLN A 535 -6.45 44.04 13.20
N LYS A 536 -6.64 43.09 12.29
CA LYS A 536 -6.90 43.38 10.87
C LYS A 536 -8.12 42.60 10.41
N LYS A 537 -9.18 43.34 10.06
CA LYS A 537 -10.38 42.83 9.37
C LYS A 537 -9.97 42.28 8.01
N ARG A 538 -10.44 41.09 7.63
CA ARG A 538 -10.57 40.70 6.20
C ARG A 538 -12.01 40.93 5.76
N ARG A 539 -12.16 41.59 4.62
CA ARG A 539 -13.43 41.81 3.91
C ARG A 539 -13.59 40.73 2.84
N SER A 540 -14.82 40.25 2.65
CA SER A 540 -15.34 39.73 1.39
C SER A 540 -15.54 40.91 0.39
N ALA A 541 -15.73 40.77 -0.92
CA ALA A 541 -16.16 39.64 -1.75
C ALA A 541 -15.46 39.69 -3.15
N PRO A 542 -16.05 39.40 -4.33
CA PRO A 542 -15.50 38.38 -5.24
C PRO A 542 -15.13 38.86 -6.66
N ALA A 543 -14.41 38.01 -7.39
CA ALA A 543 -14.46 37.81 -8.84
C ALA A 543 -13.91 36.40 -9.13
#